data_AF-A0A7Y7CSQ6-F1
#
_entry.id   AF-A0A7Y7CSQ6-F1
#
_cell.length_a   1.000
_cell.length_b   1.000
_cell.length_c   1.000
_cell.angle_alpha   90.00
_cell.angle_beta   90.00
_cell.angle_gamma   90.00
#
_symmetry.space_group_name_H-M   'P 1'
#
loop_
_entity.id
_entity.type
_entity.pdbx_description
1 polymer ?
#
loop_
_entity_poly.entity_id
_entity_poly.type
_entity_poly.pdbx_seq_one_letter_code
_entity_poly.pdbx_strand_id
1 'polypeptide(L)' 'AVNDQFMLGQQVGVTGTPALIFEDGSLVPGYVPAARLKQMLKL' A
#
# COMPACT_ATOMS: atom_id res chain seq x y z
N ALA A 1 6.36 13.67 10.66
CA ALA A 1 5.02 14.30 10.72
C ALA A 1 4.18 13.81 9.54
N VAL A 2 2.84 13.93 9.57
CA VAL A 2 1.93 13.49 8.47
C VAL A 2 2.41 13.91 7.08
N ASN A 3 3.02 15.09 6.98
CA ASN A 3 3.62 15.60 5.74
C ASN A 3 4.72 14.69 5.17
N ASP A 4 5.60 14.13 6.01
CA ASP A 4 6.68 13.26 5.55
C ASP A 4 6.10 11.96 4.95
N GLN A 5 5.04 11.42 5.57
CA GLN A 5 4.35 10.25 5.03
C GLN A 5 3.60 10.58 3.73
N PHE A 6 2.95 11.73 3.65
CA PHE A 6 2.26 12.17 2.44
C PHE A 6 3.23 12.38 1.27
N MET A 7 4.37 13.04 1.52
CA MET A 7 5.43 13.24 0.53
C MET A 7 6.06 11.92 0.09
N LEU A 8 6.38 11.03 1.03
CA LEU A 8 6.88 9.70 0.72
C LEU A 8 5.88 8.92 -0.15
N GLY A 9 4.58 8.96 0.22
CA GLY A 9 3.51 8.34 -0.55
C GLY A 9 3.49 8.81 -2.01
N GLN A 10 3.60 10.13 -2.23
CA GLN A 10 3.68 10.67 -3.59
C GLN A 10 4.93 10.20 -4.35
N GLN A 11 6.09 10.15 -3.68
CA GLN A 11 7.35 9.70 -4.29
C GLN A 11 7.32 8.23 -4.70
N VAL A 12 6.65 7.36 -3.94
CA VAL A 12 6.53 5.93 -4.22
C VAL A 12 5.34 5.58 -5.14
N GLY A 13 4.63 6.59 -5.64
CA GLY A 13 3.55 6.41 -6.63
C GLY A 13 2.16 6.16 -6.07
N VAL A 14 1.91 6.49 -4.79
CA VAL A 14 0.54 6.46 -4.24
C VAL A 14 -0.31 7.54 -4.91
N THR A 15 -1.34 7.12 -5.65
CA THR A 15 -2.26 8.00 -6.37
C THR A 15 -3.62 8.18 -5.67
N GLY A 16 -3.89 7.39 -4.63
CA GLY A 16 -5.15 7.42 -3.89
C GLY A 16 -5.12 6.46 -2.69
N THR A 17 -6.17 6.52 -1.87
CA THR A 17 -6.29 5.71 -0.66
C THR A 17 -7.52 4.79 -0.70
N PRO A 18 -7.45 3.59 -0.09
CA PRO A 18 -6.28 3.01 0.57
C PRO A 18 -5.23 2.52 -0.42
N ALA A 19 -3.97 2.44 0.01
CA ALA A 19 -2.87 1.86 -0.75
C ALA A 19 -1.98 1.04 0.20
N LEU A 20 -1.54 -0.13 -0.25
CA LEU A 20 -0.63 -1.02 0.48
C LEU A 20 0.71 -1.11 -0.25
N ILE A 21 1.80 -1.08 0.50
CA ILE A 21 3.15 -1.34 -0.02
C ILE A 21 3.67 -2.56 0.76
N PHE A 22 4.09 -3.62 0.06
CA PHE A 22 4.64 -4.81 0.68
C PHE A 22 6.17 -4.77 0.74
N GLU A 23 6.76 -5.65 1.56
CA GLU A 23 8.22 -5.76 1.76
C GLU A 23 9.00 -6.08 0.47
N ASP A 24 8.33 -6.70 -0.51
CA ASP A 24 8.91 -6.96 -1.84
C ASP A 24 8.89 -5.74 -2.77
N GLY A 25 8.40 -4.58 -2.28
CA GLY A 25 8.28 -3.34 -3.03
C GLY A 25 7.03 -3.23 -3.89
N SER A 26 6.14 -4.23 -3.88
CA SER A 26 4.90 -4.14 -4.66
C SER A 26 3.91 -3.14 -4.05
N LEU A 27 3.35 -2.31 -4.92
CA LEU A 27 2.32 -1.32 -4.60
C LEU A 27 0.95 -1.85 -5.03
N VAL A 28 0.02 -1.94 -4.08
CA VAL A 28 -1.36 -2.41 -4.30
C VAL A 28 -2.32 -1.26 -4.01
N PRO A 29 -2.87 -0.61 -5.05
CA PRO A 29 -3.84 0.45 -4.87
C PRO A 29 -5.23 -0.10 -4.57
N GLY A 30 -6.00 0.66 -3.81
CA GLY A 30 -7.39 0.38 -3.49
C GLY A 30 -7.57 -0.62 -2.34
N TYR A 31 -8.84 -0.82 -1.98
CA TYR A 31 -9.22 -1.70 -0.90
C TYR A 31 -8.96 -3.18 -1.24
N VAL A 32 -8.40 -3.92 -0.28
CA VAL A 32 -8.15 -5.35 -0.39
C VAL A 32 -8.91 -6.08 0.72
N PRO A 33 -9.86 -6.97 0.39
CA PRO A 33 -10.53 -7.81 1.38
C PRO A 33 -9.55 -8.71 2.15
N ALA A 34 -9.81 -8.96 3.43
CA ALA A 34 -8.91 -9.73 4.31
C ALA A 34 -8.54 -11.11 3.75
N ALA A 35 -9.50 -11.85 3.19
CA ALA A 35 -9.23 -13.16 2.58
C ALA A 35 -8.25 -13.09 1.40
N ARG A 36 -8.36 -12.04 0.57
CA ARG A 36 -7.43 -11.78 -0.53
C ARG A 36 -6.07 -11.33 -0.01
N LEU A 37 -6.03 -10.46 0.99
CA LEU A 37 -4.78 -10.02 1.60
C LEU A 37 -4.00 -11.20 2.18
N LYS A 38 -4.68 -12.13 2.84
CA LYS A 38 -4.09 -13.37 3.35
C LYS A 38 -3.40 -14.18 2.23
N GLN A 39 -4.07 -14.36 1.09
CA GLN A 39 -3.49 -15.04 -0.07
C GLN A 39 -2.26 -14.31 -0.62
N MET A 40 -2.29 -12.97 -0.67
CA MET A 40 -1.18 -12.15 -1.16
C MET A 40 0.04 -12.23 -0.26
N LEU A 41 -0.18 -12.24 1.06
CA LEU A 41 0.87 -12.38 2.07
C LEU A 41 1.34 -13.83 2.28
N LYS A 42 0.70 -14.80 1.60
CA LYS A 42 0.96 -16.24 1.74
C LYS A 42 0.85 -16.72 3.20
N LEU A 43 -0.14 -16.18 3.92
CA LEU A 43 -0.49 -16.52 5.31
C LEU A 43 -1.63 -17.56 5.38
#